data_AF-A0AAU0P2G0-F1
#
_entry.id   AF-A0AAU0P2G0-F1
#
_cell.length_a   1.000
_cell.length_b   1.000
_cell.length_c   1.000
_cell.angle_alpha   90.00
_cell.angle_beta   90.00
_cell.angle_gamma   90.00
#
_symmetry.space_group_name_H-M   'P 1'
#
loop_
_entity.id
_entity.type
_entity.pdbx_description
1 polymer ?
#
loop_
_entity_poly.entity_id
_entity_poly.type
_entity_poly.pdbx_seq_one_letter_code
_entity_poly.pdbx_strand_id
1 'polypeptide(L)'
;MIDALISSFLTIFFSVIFLYKWIVIISALLTWVRPDPYNPIVQMLYRLTEPVYAKMRQYIPTTFGGMDLAPLILIFALIFLETFLQKVLL
;
A
#
# COMPACT_ATOMS: atom_id res chain seq x y z
N MET A 1 13.25 -26.15 14.72
CA MET A 1 14.29 -25.30 14.07
C MET A 1 13.80 -24.78 12.72
N ILE A 2 13.31 -25.66 11.83
CA ILE A 2 12.72 -25.25 10.54
C ILE A 2 11.50 -24.33 10.75
N ASP A 3 10.62 -24.64 11.70
CA ASP A 3 9.42 -23.82 11.97
C ASP A 3 9.77 -22.40 12.43
N ALA A 4 10.86 -22.25 13.19
CA ALA A 4 11.35 -20.94 13.63
C ALA A 4 11.93 -20.12 12.46
N LEU A 5 12.56 -20.78 11.49
CA LEU A 5 13.01 -20.10 10.27
C LEU A 5 11.81 -19.65 9.45
N ILE A 6 10.82 -20.52 9.24
CA ILE A 6 9.60 -20.22 8.48
C ILE A 6 8.85 -19.04 9.12
N SER A 7 8.61 -19.07 10.43
CA SER A 7 7.91 -17.99 11.13
C SER A 7 8.65 -16.66 11.07
N SER A 8 9.99 -16.68 11.10
CA SER A 8 10.81 -15.47 10.93
C SER A 8 10.67 -14.88 9.54
N PHE A 9 10.72 -15.71 8.49
CA PHE A 9 10.50 -15.26 7.11
C PHE A 9 9.10 -14.68 6.92
N LEU A 10 8.07 -15.34 7.45
CA LEU A 10 6.69 -14.84 7.39
C LEU A 10 6.56 -13.50 8.12
N THR A 11 7.21 -13.34 9.27
CA THR A 11 7.21 -12.09 10.03
C THR A 11 7.81 -10.93 9.22
N ILE A 12 8.94 -11.16 8.55
CA ILE A 12 9.58 -10.16 7.67
C ILE A 12 8.64 -9.82 6.51
N PHE A 13 8.04 -10.83 5.88
CA PHE A 13 7.09 -10.63 4.79
C PHE A 13 5.89 -9.77 5.21
N PHE A 14 5.25 -10.07 6.35
CA PHE A 14 4.16 -9.25 6.87
C PHE A 14 4.61 -7.84 7.27
N SER A 15 5.83 -7.68 7.78
CA SER A 15 6.40 -6.36 8.08
C SER A 15 6.53 -5.49 6.83
N VAL A 16 6.89 -6.08 5.68
CA VAL A 16 6.94 -5.35 4.40
C VAL A 16 5.54 -4.89 3.97
N ILE A 17 4.52 -5.74 4.10
CA ILE A 17 3.13 -5.37 3.82
C ILE A 17 2.68 -4.23 4.75
N PHE A 18 3.01 -4.32 6.04
CA PHE A 18 2.74 -3.27 7.01
C PHE A 18 3.37 -1.92 6.61
N LEU A 19 4.66 -1.92 6.23
CA LEU A 19 5.35 -0.71 5.77
C LEU A 19 4.71 -0.15 4.50
N TYR A 20 4.36 -1.01 3.54
CA TYR A 20 3.72 -0.58 2.30
C TYR A 20 2.34 0.05 2.54
N LYS A 21 1.53 -0.48 3.48
CA LYS A 21 0.27 0.18 3.89
C LYS A 21 0.52 1.61 4.38
N TRP A 22 1.54 1.84 5.20
CA TRP A 22 1.88 3.19 5.66
C TRP A 22 2.32 4.11 4.53
N ILE A 23 3.10 3.61 3.57
CA ILE A 23 3.47 4.36 2.36
C ILE A 23 2.21 4.83 1.61
N VAL A 24 1.24 3.94 1.42
CA VAL A 24 -0.04 4.24 0.75
C VAL A 24 -0.85 5.27 1.56
N ILE A 25 -0.94 5.10 2.87
CA ILE A 25 -1.64 6.05 3.77
C ILE A 25 -1.00 7.43 3.69
N ILE A 26 0.32 7.54 3.84
CA ILE A 26 1.02 8.83 3.79
C ILE A 26 0.84 9.46 2.40
N SER A 27 0.97 8.68 1.32
CA SER A 27 0.74 9.17 -0.05
C SER A 27 -0.69 9.71 -0.24
N ALA A 28 -1.69 9.04 0.34
CA ALA A 28 -3.08 9.49 0.31
C ALA A 28 -3.25 10.82 1.08
N LEU A 29 -2.70 10.92 2.29
CA LEU A 29 -2.76 12.13 3.10
C LEU A 29 -2.10 13.33 2.41
N LEU A 30 -1.00 13.10 1.70
CA LEU A 30 -0.31 14.12 0.92
C LEU A 30 -1.22 14.76 -0.14
N THR A 31 -2.19 14.02 -0.70
CA THR A 31 -3.12 14.62 -1.68
C THR A 31 -3.98 15.74 -1.10
N TRP A 32 -4.25 15.74 0.22
CA TRP A 32 -5.07 16.75 0.89
C TRP A 32 -4.30 18.03 1.23
N VAL A 33 -2.98 17.93 1.41
CA VAL A 33 -2.15 19.07 1.83
C VAL A 33 -1.36 19.71 0.68
N ARG A 34 -1.44 19.15 -0.54
CA ARG A 34 -0.80 19.68 -1.75
C ARG A 34 0.70 19.97 -1.56
N PRO A 35 1.53 18.95 -1.26
CA PRO A 35 2.96 19.13 -1.00
C PRO A 35 3.71 19.57 -2.26
N ASP A 36 4.93 20.09 -2.06
CA ASP A 36 5.84 20.42 -3.16
C ASP A 36 6.18 19.16 -3.98
N PRO A 37 5.84 19.11 -5.29
CA PRO A 37 6.12 17.96 -6.14
C PRO A 37 7.62 17.71 -6.36
N TYR A 38 8.48 18.71 -6.14
CA TYR A 38 9.93 18.56 -6.27
C TYR A 38 10.59 17.94 -5.04
N ASN A 39 9.85 17.78 -3.93
CA ASN A 39 10.38 17.13 -2.73
C ASN A 39 10.73 15.65 -3.03
N PRO A 40 11.98 15.21 -2.75
CA PRO A 40 12.41 13.83 -3.01
C PRO A 40 11.53 12.76 -2.35
N ILE A 41 10.98 13.05 -1.16
CA ILE A 41 10.11 12.13 -0.44
C ILE A 41 8.76 11.99 -1.17
N VAL A 42 8.20 13.09 -1.67
CA VAL A 42 6.95 13.07 -2.44
C VAL A 42 7.13 12.28 -3.73
N GLN A 43 8.25 12.48 -4.44
CA GLN A 43 8.57 11.72 -5.65
C GLN A 43 8.77 10.23 -5.36
N MET A 44 9.43 9.88 -4.25
CA MET A 44 9.60 8.49 -3.83
C MET A 44 8.23 7.83 -3.56
N LEU A 45 7.38 8.48 -2.77
CA LEU A 45 6.03 8.00 -2.46
C LEU A 45 5.19 7.82 -3.73
N TYR A 46 5.23 8.78 -4.65
CA TYR A 46 4.57 8.68 -5.95
C TYR A 46 5.09 7.49 -6.76
N ARG A 47 6.41 7.31 -6.88
CA ARG A 47 7.01 6.19 -7.62
C ARG A 47 6.66 4.82 -7.03
N LEU A 48 6.49 4.72 -5.71
CA LEU A 48 6.15 3.47 -5.02
C LEU A 48 4.65 3.12 -5.11
N THR A 49 3.79 4.12 -5.27
CA THR A 49 2.33 3.92 -5.23
C THR A 49 1.67 3.99 -6.60
N GLU A 50 2.15 4.85 -7.49
CA GLU A 50 1.53 5.09 -8.80
C GLU A 50 1.45 3.84 -9.69
N PRO A 51 2.44 2.94 -9.76
CA PRO A 51 2.32 1.73 -10.56
C PRO A 51 1.10 0.90 -10.18
N VAL A 52 0.78 0.83 -8.88
CA VAL A 52 -0.39 0.10 -8.38
C VAL A 52 -1.66 0.90 -8.62
N TYR A 53 -1.67 2.21 -8.34
CA TYR A 53 -2.83 3.06 -8.62
C TYR A 53 -3.21 3.07 -10.09
N ALA A 54 -2.24 3.19 -11.00
CA ALA A 54 -2.45 3.11 -12.44
C ALA A 54 -3.06 1.76 -12.84
N LYS A 55 -2.56 0.66 -12.24
CA LYS A 55 -3.11 -0.68 -12.44
C LYS A 55 -4.51 -0.87 -11.85
N MET A 56 -4.89 -0.12 -10.84
CA MET A 56 -6.26 -0.13 -10.31
C MET A 56 -7.20 0.67 -11.20
N ARG A 57 -6.79 1.89 -11.59
CA ARG A 57 -7.55 2.81 -12.45
C ARG A 57 -7.90 2.20 -13.83
N GLN A 58 -7.07 1.30 -14.36
CA GLN A 58 -7.39 0.57 -15.61
C GLN A 58 -8.53 -0.46 -15.46
N TYR A 59 -8.75 -1.03 -14.27
CA TYR A 59 -9.77 -2.06 -14.06
C TYR A 59 -11.07 -1.47 -13.52
N ILE A 60 -10.95 -0.47 -12.63
CA ILE A 60 -12.08 0.19 -12.01
C ILE A 60 -11.79 1.70 -12.03
N PRO A 61 -12.69 2.55 -12.54
CA PRO A 61 -12.56 3.98 -12.40
C PRO A 61 -12.57 4.34 -10.90
N THR A 62 -11.43 4.74 -10.35
CA THR A 62 -11.32 5.09 -8.92
C THR A 62 -11.45 6.58 -8.67
N THR A 63 -11.43 7.41 -9.71
CA THR A 63 -11.49 8.87 -9.60
C THR A 63 -12.92 9.35 -9.73
N PHE A 64 -13.46 9.95 -8.66
CA PHE A 64 -14.82 10.51 -8.61
C PHE A 64 -14.75 11.94 -8.09
N GLY A 65 -15.37 12.90 -8.81
CA GLY A 65 -15.45 14.29 -8.36
C GLY A 65 -14.10 14.96 -8.11
N GLY A 66 -13.03 14.52 -8.81
CA GLY A 66 -11.67 15.03 -8.63
C GLY A 66 -10.89 14.42 -7.46
N MET A 67 -11.46 13.46 -6.72
CA MET A 67 -10.79 12.70 -5.67
C MET A 67 -10.50 11.27 -6.15
N ASP A 68 -9.29 10.77 -5.89
CA ASP A 68 -8.92 9.40 -6.23
C ASP A 68 -9.12 8.47 -5.02
N LEU A 69 -9.99 7.46 -5.19
CA LEU A 69 -10.27 6.43 -4.20
C LEU A 69 -9.28 5.24 -4.28
N ALA A 70 -8.36 5.22 -5.25
CA ALA A 70 -7.38 4.13 -5.38
C ALA A 70 -6.58 3.86 -4.09
N PRO A 71 -6.10 4.88 -3.34
CA PRO A 71 -5.38 4.62 -2.09
C PRO A 71 -6.24 3.91 -1.05
N LEU A 72 -7.52 4.28 -0.93
CA LEU A 72 -8.46 3.67 0.01
C LEU A 72 -8.71 2.20 -0.34
N ILE A 73 -8.99 1.92 -1.61
CA ILE A 73 -9.21 0.55 -2.10
C ILE A 73 -7.94 -0.29 -1.88
N LEU A 74 -6.76 0.28 -2.13
CA LEU A 74 -5.49 -0.42 -1.94
C LEU A 74 -5.24 -0.76 -0.47
N ILE A 75 -5.52 0.17 0.46
CA ILE A 75 -5.41 -0.09 1.90
C ILE A 75 -6.31 -1.26 2.31
N PHE A 76 -7.57 -1.28 1.86
CA PHE A 76 -8.48 -2.38 2.16
C PHE A 76 -8.00 -3.71 1.58
N ALA A 77 -7.52 -3.71 0.33
CA ALA A 77 -6.96 -4.90 -0.30
C ALA A 77 -5.73 -5.43 0.47
N LEU A 78 -4.84 -4.55 0.93
CA LEU A 78 -3.66 -4.93 1.71
C LEU A 78 -4.04 -5.49 3.09
N ILE A 79 -5.02 -4.89 3.79
CA ILE A 79 -5.52 -5.40 5.08
C ILE A 79 -6.14 -6.78 4.89
N PHE A 80 -6.99 -6.94 3.87
CA PHE A 80 -7.60 -8.23 3.57
C PHE A 80 -6.52 -9.28 3.26
N LEU A 81 -5.56 -8.95 2.38
CA LEU A 81 -4.48 -9.86 2.01
C LEU A 81 -3.64 -10.27 3.23
N GLU A 82 -3.22 -9.31 4.05
CA GLU A 82 -2.43 -9.58 5.25
C GLU A 82 -3.19 -10.48 6.23
N THR A 83 -4.43 -10.12 6.58
CA THR A 83 -5.22 -10.88 7.55
C THR A 83 -5.60 -12.28 7.03
N PHE A 84 -5.87 -12.41 5.74
CA PHE A 84 -6.13 -13.69 5.10
C PHE A 84 -4.88 -14.57 5.14
N LEU A 85 -3.74 -14.05 4.68
CA LEU A 85 -2.48 -14.80 4.66
C LEU A 85 -2.00 -15.18 6.07
N GLN A 86 -2.16 -14.29 7.06
CA GLN A 86 -1.83 -14.62 8.46
C GLN A 86 -2.67 -15.80 8.95
N LYS A 87 -3.99 -15.79 8.74
CA LYS A 87 -4.87 -16.89 9.18
C LYS A 87 -4.64 -18.22 8.45
N VAL A 88 -4.09 -18.18 7.23
CA VAL A 88 -3.85 -19.37 6.42
C VAL A 88 -2.46 -19.96 6.68
N LEU A 89 -1.45 -19.12 6.95
CA LEU A 89 -0.04 -19.52 7.03
C LEU A 89 0.50 -19.62 8.46
N LEU A 90 -0.18 -19.04 9.45
CA LEU A 90 0.18 -19.09 10.87
C LEU A 90 -0.93 -19.76 11.67
#